data_AF-A0A2S8BG44-F1
#
_entry.id   AF-A0A2S8BG44-F1
#
_cell.length_a   1.000
_cell.length_b   1.000
_cell.length_c   1.000
_cell.angle_alpha   90.00
_cell.angle_beta   90.00
_cell.angle_gamma   90.00
#
_symmetry.space_group_name_H-M   'P 1'
#
loop_
_entity.id
_entity.type
_entity.pdbx_description
1 polymer ?
#
loop_
_entity_poly.entity_id
_entity_poly.type
_entity_poly.pdbx_seq_one_letter_code
_entity_poly.pdbx_strand_id
1 'polypeptide(L)'
;MLPLAKSASGGELSRVMLAIEVALATSSKQSGGTTMVFDEVDAGVGGRAAVQIGRRLARLARTHQVIVVTHLPQVAAYADVHLMVEPTGRGGASGVRRLDGDDRVAELARMLAGLGETDTARAHARELLEAAQADR
;
A
#
# COMPACT_ATOMS: atom_id res chain seq x y z
N MET A 1 -18.56 -3.57 27.03
CA MET A 1 -17.64 -3.58 25.88
C MET A 1 -18.39 -3.02 24.68
N LEU A 2 -17.88 -1.98 24.04
CA LEU A 2 -18.46 -1.49 22.78
C LEU A 2 -18.06 -2.43 21.64
N PRO A 3 -18.90 -2.62 20.60
CA PRO A 3 -18.52 -3.37 19.40
C PRO A 3 -17.26 -2.78 18.78
N LEU A 4 -16.37 -3.63 18.25
CA LEU A 4 -15.07 -3.20 17.70
C LEU A 4 -15.21 -2.07 16.66
N ALA A 5 -16.23 -2.18 15.79
CA ALA A 5 -16.58 -1.19 14.77
C ALA A 5 -16.98 0.19 15.34
N LYS A 6 -17.32 0.28 16.62
CA LYS A 6 -17.70 1.51 17.33
C LYS A 6 -16.62 2.02 18.28
N SER A 7 -15.54 1.26 18.49
CA SER A 7 -14.51 1.56 19.49
C SER A 7 -13.11 1.72 18.90
N ALA A 8 -12.82 1.15 17.74
CA ALA A 8 -11.54 1.24 17.06
C ALA A 8 -11.52 2.43 16.08
N SER A 9 -10.35 3.04 15.88
CA SER A 9 -10.14 3.97 14.77
C SER A 9 -10.24 3.26 13.41
N GLY A 10 -10.51 3.99 12.32
CA GLY A 10 -10.62 3.42 10.97
C GLY A 10 -9.39 2.58 10.59
N GLY A 11 -8.19 3.10 10.85
CA GLY A 11 -6.94 2.39 10.59
C GLY A 11 -6.71 1.16 11.47
N GLU A 12 -7.13 1.19 12.75
CA GLU A 12 -7.04 0.01 13.63
C GLU A 12 -7.98 -1.10 13.18
N LEU A 13 -9.21 -0.76 12.80
CA LEU A 13 -10.17 -1.71 12.27
C LEU A 13 -9.65 -2.35 10.97
N SER A 14 -9.12 -1.54 10.05
CA SER A 14 -8.51 -2.01 8.80
C SER A 14 -7.33 -2.96 9.05
N ARG A 15 -6.48 -2.67 10.05
CA ARG A 15 -5.35 -3.55 10.41
C ARG A 15 -5.79 -4.86 11.08
N VAL A 16 -6.81 -4.81 11.95
CA VAL A 16 -7.39 -6.02 12.56
C VAL A 16 -8.01 -6.89 11.47
N MET A 17 -8.74 -6.30 10.53
CA MET A 17 -9.36 -7.04 9.43
C MET A 17 -8.30 -7.63 8.49
N LEU A 18 -7.25 -6.88 8.16
CA LEU A 18 -6.09 -7.41 7.43
C LEU A 18 -5.45 -8.60 8.15
N ALA A 19 -5.28 -8.54 9.48
CA ALA A 19 -4.69 -9.63 10.25
C ALA A 19 -5.56 -10.89 10.25
N ILE A 20 -6.87 -10.74 10.39
CA ILE A 20 -7.84 -11.83 10.31
C ILE A 20 -7.79 -12.46 8.91
N GLU A 21 -7.83 -11.65 7.86
CA GLU A 21 -7.87 -12.14 6.48
C GLU A 21 -6.57 -12.83 6.08
N VAL A 22 -5.42 -12.31 6.48
CA VAL A 22 -4.13 -12.99 6.28
C VAL A 22 -4.09 -14.36 6.99
N ALA A 23 -4.78 -14.51 8.13
CA ALA A 23 -4.89 -15.78 8.85
C ALA A 23 -5.94 -16.74 8.25
N LEU A 24 -7.04 -16.21 7.72
CA LEU A 24 -8.10 -17.00 7.08
C LEU A 24 -7.76 -17.42 5.66
N ALA A 25 -7.12 -16.55 4.88
CA ALA A 25 -6.62 -16.85 3.53
C ALA A 25 -5.58 -17.99 3.54
N THR A 26 -4.90 -18.23 4.67
CA THR A 26 -4.03 -19.41 4.83
C THR A 26 -4.79 -20.69 5.19
N SER A 27 -6.07 -20.59 5.57
CA SER A 27 -6.85 -21.67 6.18
C SER A 27 -7.95 -22.23 5.26
N SER A 28 -8.52 -21.43 4.34
CA SER A 28 -9.58 -21.89 3.44
C SER A 28 -9.11 -22.01 1.98
N LYS A 29 -9.27 -23.20 1.38
CA LYS A 29 -9.04 -23.44 -0.07
C LYS A 29 -10.13 -22.87 -0.98
N GLN A 30 -11.15 -22.20 -0.42
CA GLN A 30 -12.39 -21.83 -1.11
C GLN A 30 -12.60 -20.32 -1.32
N SER A 31 -11.67 -19.46 -0.88
CA SER A 31 -11.85 -18.00 -0.88
C SER A 31 -11.00 -17.24 -1.92
N GLY A 32 -10.14 -17.94 -2.66
CA GLY A 32 -9.26 -17.31 -3.67
C GLY A 32 -10.06 -16.56 -4.74
N GLY A 33 -9.59 -15.37 -5.12
CA GLY A 33 -10.18 -14.57 -6.20
C GLY A 33 -11.16 -13.48 -5.76
N THR A 34 -11.35 -13.22 -4.47
CA THR A 34 -12.13 -12.05 -4.00
C THR A 34 -11.30 -10.76 -4.10
N THR A 35 -11.93 -9.66 -4.51
CA THR A 35 -11.33 -8.32 -4.51
C THR A 35 -11.57 -7.62 -3.17
N MET A 36 -10.51 -7.08 -2.59
CA MET A 36 -10.52 -6.38 -1.32
C MET A 36 -9.99 -4.96 -1.49
N VAL A 37 -10.69 -3.99 -0.90
CA VAL A 37 -10.31 -2.57 -0.95
C VAL A 37 -9.99 -2.11 0.47
N PHE A 38 -8.80 -1.58 0.66
CA PHE A 38 -8.35 -1.00 1.92
C PHE A 38 -8.10 0.50 1.71
N ASP A 39 -8.83 1.31 2.45
CA ASP A 39 -8.57 2.74 2.58
C ASP A 39 -8.01 3.00 3.98
N GLU A 40 -7.03 3.90 4.09
CA GLU A 40 -6.39 4.31 5.35
C GLU A 40 -5.82 3.15 6.23
N VAL A 41 -5.44 2.00 5.65
CA VAL A 41 -4.85 0.88 6.41
C VAL A 41 -3.55 1.28 7.14
N ASP A 42 -2.91 2.32 6.64
CA ASP A 42 -1.66 2.90 7.11
C ASP A 42 -1.83 4.18 7.93
N ALA A 43 -3.07 4.60 8.24
CA ALA A 43 -3.33 5.78 9.05
C ALA A 43 -2.72 5.66 10.47
N GLY A 44 -2.00 6.71 10.86
CA GLY A 44 -1.32 6.80 12.16
C GLY A 44 -0.12 5.86 12.30
N VAL A 45 0.41 5.32 11.20
CA VAL A 45 1.52 4.36 11.20
C VAL A 45 2.69 4.92 10.38
N GLY A 46 3.93 4.64 10.82
CA GLY A 46 5.14 5.03 10.10
C GLY A 46 6.29 4.04 10.28
N GLY A 47 7.36 4.25 9.53
CA GLY A 47 8.61 3.49 9.65
C GLY A 47 8.41 1.98 9.48
N ARG A 48 8.97 1.18 10.41
CA ARG A 48 8.97 -0.29 10.34
C ARG A 48 7.55 -0.88 10.33
N ALA A 49 6.59 -0.24 10.98
CA ALA A 49 5.22 -0.74 11.02
C ALA A 49 4.54 -0.64 9.65
N ALA A 50 4.79 0.42 8.89
CA ALA A 50 4.29 0.58 7.51
C ALA A 50 4.86 -0.49 6.57
N VAL A 51 6.16 -0.80 6.69
CA VAL A 51 6.81 -1.91 5.95
C VAL A 51 6.11 -3.24 6.22
N GLN A 52 5.77 -3.53 7.48
CA GLN A 52 5.06 -4.77 7.84
C GLN A 52 3.61 -4.81 7.31
N ILE A 53 2.96 -3.66 7.17
CA ILE A 53 1.65 -3.56 6.52
C ILE A 53 1.79 -3.90 5.04
N GLY A 54 2.72 -3.25 4.32
CA GLY A 54 3.00 -3.54 2.90
C GLY A 54 3.29 -5.02 2.65
N ARG A 55 4.15 -5.64 3.47
CA ARG A 55 4.47 -7.07 3.39
C ARG A 55 3.26 -7.97 3.56
N ARG A 56 2.36 -7.66 4.50
CA ARG A 56 1.13 -8.46 4.74
C ARG A 56 0.13 -8.30 3.59
N LEU A 57 -0.03 -7.10 3.06
CA LEU A 57 -0.86 -6.83 1.89
C LEU A 57 -0.33 -7.58 0.65
N ALA A 58 0.97 -7.57 0.40
CA ALA A 58 1.60 -8.34 -0.68
C ALA A 58 1.38 -9.85 -0.49
N ARG A 59 1.48 -10.36 0.74
CA ARG A 59 1.19 -11.78 1.03
C ARG A 59 -0.27 -12.13 0.75
N LEU A 60 -1.22 -11.26 1.10
CA LEU A 60 -2.63 -11.44 0.82
C LEU A 60 -2.92 -11.38 -0.69
N ALA A 61 -2.23 -10.50 -1.41
CA ALA A 61 -2.36 -10.32 -2.86
C ALA A 61 -1.96 -11.58 -3.67
N ARG A 62 -1.26 -12.54 -3.06
CA ARG A 62 -0.96 -13.83 -3.69
C ARG A 62 -2.19 -14.70 -3.97
N THR A 63 -3.29 -14.47 -3.26
CA THR A 63 -4.53 -15.26 -3.38
C THR A 63 -5.77 -14.40 -3.65
N HIS A 64 -5.67 -13.09 -3.50
CA HIS A 64 -6.78 -12.12 -3.61
C HIS A 64 -6.34 -10.92 -4.45
N GLN A 65 -7.28 -10.20 -5.05
CA GLN A 65 -6.98 -8.88 -5.60
C GLN A 65 -7.06 -7.86 -4.46
N VAL A 66 -5.97 -7.14 -4.20
CA VAL A 66 -5.90 -6.16 -3.11
C VAL A 66 -5.69 -4.77 -3.70
N ILE A 67 -6.62 -3.86 -3.45
CA ILE A 67 -6.55 -2.45 -3.84
C ILE A 67 -6.34 -1.63 -2.57
N VAL A 68 -5.31 -0.79 -2.55
CA VAL A 68 -4.96 0.02 -1.38
C VAL A 68 -4.79 1.47 -1.82
N VAL A 69 -5.44 2.38 -1.11
CA VAL A 69 -5.14 3.81 -1.18
C VAL A 69 -4.16 4.13 -0.06
N THR A 70 -3.00 4.67 -0.40
CA THR A 70 -1.91 4.89 0.55
C THR A 70 -1.11 6.14 0.17
N HIS A 71 -0.64 6.85 1.19
CA HIS A 71 0.34 7.93 1.04
C HIS A 71 1.73 7.53 1.53
N LEU A 72 1.90 6.29 2.02
CA LEU A 72 3.16 5.80 2.55
C LEU A 72 3.98 5.08 1.46
N PRO A 73 5.20 5.54 1.15
CA PRO A 73 6.06 4.89 0.17
C PRO A 73 6.39 3.46 0.58
N GLN A 74 6.46 3.18 1.88
CA GLN A 74 6.74 1.85 2.43
C GLN A 74 5.63 0.85 2.13
N VAL A 75 4.39 1.30 1.91
CA VAL A 75 3.28 0.43 1.50
C VAL A 75 3.25 0.31 -0.02
N ALA A 76 3.36 1.43 -0.73
CA ALA A 76 3.35 1.46 -2.20
C ALA A 76 4.49 0.66 -2.85
N ALA A 77 5.67 0.59 -2.21
CA ALA A 77 6.79 -0.23 -2.67
C ALA A 77 6.46 -1.73 -2.77
N TYR A 78 5.53 -2.23 -1.95
CA TYR A 78 5.11 -3.64 -1.96
C TYR A 78 3.98 -3.95 -2.96
N ALA A 79 3.51 -3.00 -3.75
CA ALA A 79 2.44 -3.23 -4.73
C ALA A 79 2.95 -3.95 -6.01
N ASP A 80 2.12 -4.81 -6.62
CA ASP A 80 2.41 -5.39 -7.94
C ASP A 80 2.29 -4.34 -9.03
N VAL A 81 1.24 -3.52 -8.92
CA VAL A 81 0.94 -2.40 -9.81
C VAL A 81 0.86 -1.15 -8.96
N HIS A 82 1.66 -0.14 -9.31
CA HIS A 82 1.60 1.16 -8.67
C HIS A 82 0.82 2.12 -9.59
N LEU A 83 -0.32 2.61 -9.12
CA LEU A 83 -1.12 3.61 -9.83
C LEU A 83 -0.98 4.96 -9.13
N MET A 84 -0.76 6.00 -9.92
CA MET A 84 -0.76 7.38 -9.47
C MET A 84 -2.07 8.03 -9.89
N VAL A 85 -2.68 8.76 -8.95
CA VAL A 85 -3.86 9.59 -9.18
C VAL A 85 -3.42 11.05 -9.18
N GLU A 86 -3.67 11.77 -10.27
CA GLU A 86 -3.28 13.17 -10.40
C GLU A 86 -4.40 14.02 -11.03
N PRO A 87 -4.57 15.30 -10.64
CA PRO A 87 -5.56 16.17 -11.26
C PRO A 87 -5.27 16.36 -12.75
N THR A 88 -6.29 16.23 -13.61
CA THR A 88 -6.16 16.48 -15.06
C THR A 88 -6.16 17.97 -15.43
N GLY A 89 -6.41 18.85 -14.46
CA GLY A 89 -6.61 20.29 -14.66
C GLY A 89 -7.94 20.68 -15.32
N ARG A 90 -8.79 19.71 -15.69
CA ARG A 90 -10.12 19.96 -16.31
C ARG A 90 -11.24 19.71 -15.31
N GLY A 91 -11.86 20.78 -14.82
CA GLY A 91 -13.16 20.70 -14.12
C GLY A 91 -13.20 19.77 -12.90
N GLY A 92 -12.09 19.61 -12.17
CA GLY A 92 -12.01 18.72 -11.00
C GLY A 92 -11.83 17.22 -11.30
N ALA A 93 -11.67 16.83 -12.57
CA ALA A 93 -11.41 15.44 -12.93
C ALA A 93 -9.98 15.00 -12.56
N SER A 94 -9.85 13.77 -12.06
CA SER A 94 -8.56 13.12 -11.78
C SER A 94 -8.25 12.06 -12.82
N GLY A 95 -6.99 12.02 -13.25
CA GLY A 95 -6.43 11.00 -14.11
C GLY A 95 -5.78 9.91 -13.27
N VAL A 96 -5.74 8.70 -13.83
CA VAL A 96 -5.04 7.56 -13.23
C VAL A 96 -4.06 7.03 -14.26
N ARG A 97 -2.78 6.90 -13.87
CA ARG A 97 -1.76 6.27 -14.72
C ARG A 97 -0.97 5.25 -13.92
N ARG A 98 -0.51 4.22 -14.62
CA ARG A 98 0.39 3.22 -14.06
C ARG A 98 1.82 3.73 -14.05
N LEU A 99 2.54 3.43 -12.98
CA LEU A 99 3.96 3.72 -12.82
C LEU A 99 4.77 2.42 -12.93
N ASP A 100 5.78 2.45 -13.79
CA ASP A 100 6.71 1.35 -13.99
C ASP A 100 8.15 1.89 -14.01
N GLY A 101 9.15 1.03 -13.74
CA GLY A 101 10.56 1.39 -13.81
C GLY A 101 10.93 2.66 -13.03
N ASP A 102 11.55 3.62 -13.73
CA ASP A 102 12.01 4.88 -13.14
C ASP A 102 10.88 5.79 -12.66
N ASP A 103 9.70 5.77 -13.29
CA ASP A 103 8.54 6.56 -12.85
C ASP A 103 8.09 6.12 -11.45
N ARG A 104 8.13 4.81 -11.21
CA ARG A 104 7.80 4.24 -9.90
C ARG A 104 8.81 4.68 -8.83
N VAL A 105 10.10 4.72 -9.18
CA VAL A 105 11.16 5.21 -8.27
C VAL A 105 10.98 6.70 -7.98
N ALA A 106 10.70 7.52 -9.01
CA ALA A 106 10.49 8.95 -8.86
C ALA A 106 9.28 9.25 -7.95
N GLU A 107 8.20 8.50 -8.08
CA GLU A 107 7.03 8.68 -7.21
C GLU A 107 7.32 8.27 -5.77
N LEU A 108 7.99 7.13 -5.54
CA LEU A 108 8.39 6.73 -4.19
C LEU A 108 9.34 7.76 -3.56
N ALA A 109 10.27 8.34 -4.34
CA ALA A 109 11.14 9.42 -3.89
C ALA A 109 10.33 10.68 -3.51
N ARG A 110 9.35 11.05 -4.34
CA ARG A 110 8.42 12.16 -4.05
C ARG A 110 7.62 11.91 -2.77
N MET A 111 7.11 10.71 -2.57
CA MET A 111 6.38 10.32 -1.35
C MET A 111 7.27 10.33 -0.10
N LEU A 112 8.56 9.97 -0.22
CA LEU A 112 9.52 9.96 0.88
C LEU A 112 9.97 11.36 1.30
N ALA A 113 10.35 12.20 0.33
CA ALA A 113 11.07 13.45 0.59
C ALA A 113 10.27 14.71 0.23
N GLY A 114 9.08 14.57 -0.37
CA GLY A 114 8.32 15.68 -0.94
C GLY A 114 8.91 16.23 -2.25
N LEU A 115 10.10 15.76 -2.65
CA LEU A 115 10.84 16.15 -3.85
C LEU A 115 11.23 14.88 -4.61
N GLY A 116 10.75 14.72 -5.84
CA GLY A 116 10.98 13.50 -6.64
C GLY A 116 12.34 13.46 -7.36
N GLU A 117 13.06 14.57 -7.42
CA GLU A 117 14.19 14.74 -8.34
C GLU A 117 15.57 14.64 -7.69
N THR A 118 15.68 14.62 -6.36
CA THR A 118 17.00 14.55 -5.72
C THR A 118 17.59 13.15 -5.80
N ASP A 119 18.90 13.07 -6.08
CA ASP A 119 19.59 11.79 -6.19
C ASP A 119 19.52 10.96 -4.91
N THR A 120 19.56 11.61 -3.75
CA THR A 120 19.46 10.95 -2.44
C THR A 120 18.06 10.37 -2.20
N ALA A 121 17.00 11.08 -2.57
CA ALA A 121 15.63 10.56 -2.46
C ALA A 121 15.41 9.38 -3.41
N ARG A 122 15.92 9.47 -4.65
CA ARG A 122 15.86 8.37 -5.63
C ARG A 122 16.67 7.16 -5.19
N ALA A 123 17.84 7.35 -4.59
CA ALA A 123 18.63 6.25 -4.02
C ALA A 123 17.84 5.52 -2.93
N HIS A 124 17.26 6.26 -1.97
CA HIS A 124 16.48 5.66 -0.91
C HIS A 124 15.20 4.96 -1.42
N ALA A 125 14.55 5.53 -2.43
CA ALA A 125 13.40 4.91 -3.09
C ALA A 125 13.75 3.59 -3.79
N ARG A 126 14.94 3.49 -4.42
CA ARG A 126 15.42 2.24 -5.04
C ARG A 126 15.69 1.19 -3.98
N GLU A 127 16.40 1.53 -2.90
CA GLU A 127 16.63 0.61 -1.78
C GLU A 127 15.32 0.05 -1.21
N LEU A 128 14.33 0.92 -1.02
CA LEU A 128 13.02 0.52 -0.53
C LEU A 128 12.29 -0.43 -1.51
N LEU A 129 12.33 -0.12 -2.80
CA LEU A 129 11.70 -0.95 -3.84
C LEU A 129 12.39 -2.30 -3.98
N GLU A 130 13.72 -2.33 -3.96
CA GLU A 130 14.53 -3.55 -4.01
C GLU A 130 14.28 -4.44 -2.79
N ALA A 131 14.25 -3.85 -1.59
CA ALA A 131 13.92 -4.58 -0.36
C ALA A 131 12.50 -5.18 -0.42
N ALA A 132 11.53 -4.43 -0.93
CA ALA A 132 10.16 -4.92 -1.10
C ALA A 132 10.04 -6.05 -2.14
N GLN A 133 10.82 -5.98 -3.22
CA GLN A 133 10.87 -7.02 -4.25
C GLN A 133 11.56 -8.30 -3.75
N ALA A 134 12.61 -8.18 -2.95
CA ALA A 134 13.31 -9.33 -2.36
C ALA A 134 12.49 -10.07 -1.29
N ASP A 135 11.53 -9.39 -0.65
CA ASP A 135 10.68 -9.93 0.42
C ASP A 135 9.44 -10.72 -0.09
N ARG A 136 9.17 -10.68 -1.41
CA ARG A 136 8.00 -11.28 -2.06
C ARG A 136 8.20 -12.75 -2.41
#